data_AF-A0A7G8DM82-F1
#
_entry.id   AF-A0A7G8DM82-F1
#
_cell.length_a   1.000
_cell.length_b   1.000
_cell.length_c   1.000
_cell.angle_alpha   90.00
_cell.angle_beta   90.00
_cell.angle_gamma   90.00
#
_symmetry.space_group_name_H-M   'P 1'
#
loop_
_entity.id
_entity.type
_entity.pdbx_description
1 polymer ?
#
loop_
_entity_poly.entity_id
_entity_poly.type
_entity_poly.pdbx_seq_one_letter_code
_entity_poly.pdbx_strand_id
1 'polypeptide(L)'
;MTSTLNWGGKTKFTPSGKRNACPGCGRTKDGDCRFNDTTLFCHNSPLPSQFNWHGQTWFLHRTACGHTGACKLFKPWPPADHRRCHLQRPKRHVSTRWRRLLPQFIAEWREAMSCTEFEMCSPDELRHYFKAIYKAEYKGEQLLPLLVDAARENAKHRRYVIAVQHKLKTLRYQRHDVDCFRKNDLGCPELNGWLS
;
A
#
# COMPACT_ATOMS: atom_id res chain seq x y z
N MET A 1 3.50 13.61 -10.19
CA MET A 1 4.57 12.90 -9.43
C MET A 1 3.98 11.65 -8.80
N THR A 2 4.03 10.53 -9.52
CA THR A 2 3.44 9.24 -9.11
C THR A 2 4.49 8.39 -8.39
N SER A 3 4.38 8.31 -7.07
CA SER A 3 5.20 7.43 -6.25
C SER A 3 4.62 6.01 -6.28
N THR A 4 5.14 5.16 -7.15
CA THR A 4 4.87 3.71 -7.15
C THR A 4 5.52 3.08 -5.92
N LEU A 5 4.69 2.60 -4.99
CA LEU A 5 5.12 1.80 -3.84
C LEU A 5 5.58 0.42 -4.33
N ASN A 6 6.89 0.19 -4.28
CA ASN A 6 7.52 -1.06 -4.69
C ASN A 6 7.44 -2.08 -3.54
N TRP A 7 6.51 -3.04 -3.65
CA TRP A 7 6.34 -4.13 -2.69
C TRP A 7 7.40 -5.22 -2.97
N GLY A 8 8.33 -5.44 -2.03
CA GLY A 8 9.02 -6.73 -1.83
C GLY A 8 9.64 -7.40 -3.06
N GLY A 9 10.22 -6.65 -4.00
CA GLY A 9 10.89 -7.23 -5.17
C GLY A 9 12.07 -8.09 -4.75
N LYS A 10 12.02 -9.40 -5.03
CA LYS A 10 13.19 -10.28 -4.98
C LYS A 10 14.29 -9.62 -5.82
N THR A 11 15.38 -9.19 -5.19
CA THR A 11 16.51 -8.57 -5.90
C THR A 11 17.06 -9.55 -6.92
N LYS A 12 16.88 -9.22 -8.21
CA LYS A 12 17.35 -10.01 -9.35
C LYS A 12 18.86 -10.25 -9.21
N PHE A 13 19.30 -11.48 -9.43
CA PHE A 13 20.72 -11.81 -9.43
C PHE A 13 21.38 -11.30 -10.70
N THR A 14 22.56 -10.70 -10.54
CA THR A 14 23.46 -10.27 -11.61
C THR A 14 24.46 -11.39 -11.89
N PRO A 15 24.51 -11.94 -13.12
CA PRO A 15 25.52 -12.91 -13.50
C PRO A 15 26.87 -12.22 -13.73
N SER A 16 27.97 -12.93 -13.47
CA SER A 16 29.31 -12.45 -13.78
C SER A 16 29.53 -12.33 -15.29
N GLY A 17 30.13 -11.25 -15.74
CA GLY A 17 30.35 -10.99 -17.16
C GLY A 17 31.41 -9.93 -17.42
N LYS A 18 31.66 -9.61 -18.70
CA LYS A 18 32.67 -8.61 -19.11
C LYS A 18 32.51 -7.25 -18.41
N ARG A 19 31.27 -6.85 -18.11
CA ARG A 19 30.94 -5.59 -17.43
C ARG A 19 30.75 -5.72 -15.92
N ASN A 20 30.67 -6.94 -15.40
CA ASN A 20 30.34 -7.23 -14.00
C ASN A 20 31.19 -8.40 -13.52
N ALA A 21 32.44 -8.14 -13.13
CA ALA A 21 33.31 -9.18 -12.59
C ALA A 21 32.71 -9.77 -11.30
N CYS A 22 32.91 -11.07 -11.07
CA CYS A 22 32.52 -11.70 -9.81
C CYS A 22 33.27 -11.01 -8.66
N PRO A 23 32.57 -10.51 -7.62
CA PRO A 23 33.24 -9.80 -6.54
C PRO A 23 34.07 -10.69 -5.62
N GLY A 24 33.78 -12.01 -5.59
CA GLY A 24 34.60 -12.96 -4.88
C GLY A 24 35.88 -13.28 -5.65
N CYS A 25 35.76 -13.81 -6.88
CA CYS A 25 36.87 -14.41 -7.63
C CYS A 25 37.37 -13.62 -8.84
N GLY A 26 36.81 -12.44 -9.11
CA GLY A 26 37.19 -11.60 -10.25
C GLY A 26 36.78 -12.13 -11.63
N ARG A 27 36.19 -13.33 -11.73
CA ARG A 27 35.82 -13.95 -13.01
C ARG A 27 34.81 -13.09 -13.78
N THR A 28 35.08 -12.85 -15.08
CA THR A 28 34.24 -12.05 -16.00
C THR A 28 33.62 -12.88 -17.13
N LYS A 29 33.75 -14.21 -17.08
CA LYS A 29 33.36 -15.13 -18.17
C LYS A 29 32.17 -16.02 -17.75
N ASP A 30 31.33 -16.36 -18.74
CA ASP A 30 30.30 -17.42 -18.73
C ASP A 30 29.10 -17.28 -17.77
N GLY A 31 29.03 -16.25 -16.92
CA GLY A 31 27.83 -16.03 -16.07
C GLY A 31 27.65 -17.04 -14.93
N ASP A 32 28.65 -17.87 -14.66
CA ASP A 32 28.60 -18.92 -13.64
C ASP A 32 28.39 -18.33 -12.25
N CYS A 33 29.13 -17.27 -11.91
CA CYS A 33 28.94 -16.60 -10.63
C CYS A 33 27.69 -15.70 -10.70
N ARG A 34 26.91 -15.67 -9.63
CA ARG A 34 25.70 -14.84 -9.55
C ARG A 34 25.66 -14.10 -8.23
N PHE A 35 25.37 -12.80 -8.27
CA PHE A 35 25.39 -12.00 -7.06
C PHE A 35 24.36 -10.87 -7.06
N ASN A 36 24.00 -10.42 -5.88
CA ASN A 36 23.26 -9.20 -5.59
C ASN A 36 23.78 -8.61 -4.27
N ASP A 37 23.15 -7.54 -3.78
CA ASP A 37 23.59 -6.82 -2.58
C ASP A 37 23.61 -7.65 -1.29
N THR A 38 22.95 -8.81 -1.27
CA THR A 38 22.79 -9.64 -0.07
C THR A 38 23.39 -11.03 -0.19
N THR A 39 23.75 -11.45 -1.41
CA THR A 39 24.03 -12.86 -1.70
C THR A 39 25.00 -12.97 -2.87
N LEU A 40 26.08 -13.75 -2.70
CA LEU A 40 26.99 -14.14 -3.77
C LEU A 40 27.06 -15.66 -3.86
N PHE A 41 26.80 -16.20 -5.05
CA PHE A 41 27.14 -17.56 -5.47
C PHE A 41 28.39 -17.49 -6.33
N CYS A 42 29.53 -17.95 -5.80
CA CYS A 42 30.80 -17.98 -6.51
C CYS A 42 31.16 -19.42 -6.93
N HIS A 43 31.42 -19.62 -8.22
CA HIS A 43 31.79 -20.92 -8.79
C HIS A 43 33.30 -21.20 -8.73
N ASN A 44 34.15 -20.19 -8.62
CA ASN A 44 35.60 -20.38 -8.68
C ASN A 44 36.18 -20.60 -7.28
N SER A 45 37.04 -21.61 -7.14
CA SER A 45 37.82 -21.92 -5.94
C SER A 45 39.31 -21.93 -6.26
N PRO A 46 40.20 -21.55 -5.34
CA PRO A 46 39.94 -21.29 -3.92
C PRO A 46 39.77 -19.79 -3.60
N LEU A 47 38.62 -19.43 -3.01
CA LEU A 47 38.47 -18.18 -2.26
C LEU A 47 38.65 -18.43 -0.77
N PRO A 48 39.20 -17.45 -0.03
CA PRO A 48 39.23 -17.47 1.43
C PRO A 48 37.80 -17.55 2.02
N SER A 49 37.70 -17.96 3.29
CA SER A 49 36.44 -18.01 4.03
C SER A 49 35.78 -16.64 4.20
N GLN A 50 36.50 -15.56 3.95
CA GLN A 50 36.00 -14.20 3.96
C GLN A 50 36.71 -13.31 2.94
N PHE A 51 36.04 -12.28 2.44
CA PHE A 51 36.64 -11.25 1.59
C PHE A 51 35.93 -9.91 1.75
N ASN A 52 36.55 -8.82 1.28
CA ASN A 52 35.95 -7.48 1.32
C ASN A 52 35.46 -7.07 -0.07
N TRP A 53 34.24 -6.55 -0.14
CA TRP A 53 33.65 -6.00 -1.37
C TRP A 53 32.78 -4.78 -1.03
N HIS A 54 33.05 -3.65 -1.68
CA HIS A 54 32.41 -2.34 -1.39
C HIS A 54 32.48 -1.92 0.09
N GLY A 55 33.66 -2.07 0.71
CA GLY A 55 33.85 -1.72 2.13
C GLY A 55 33.08 -2.63 3.10
N GLN A 56 32.54 -3.74 2.61
CA GLN A 56 31.79 -4.72 3.38
C GLN A 56 32.53 -6.04 3.46
N THR A 57 32.60 -6.64 4.64
CA THR A 57 33.11 -8.01 4.79
C THR A 57 32.03 -9.03 4.47
N TRP A 58 32.38 -10.01 3.65
CA TRP A 58 31.55 -11.13 3.22
C TRP A 58 32.13 -12.42 3.76
N PHE A 59 31.27 -13.29 4.26
CA PHE A 59 31.64 -14.56 4.88
C PHE A 59 31.07 -15.74 4.11
N LEU A 60 31.86 -16.80 3.99
CA LEU A 60 31.45 -18.09 3.46
C LEU A 60 30.38 -18.66 4.38
N HIS A 61 29.18 -18.83 3.84
CA HIS A 61 28.03 -19.33 4.58
C HIS A 61 27.76 -20.80 4.29
N ARG A 62 27.94 -21.24 3.04
CA ARG A 62 27.72 -22.64 2.64
C ARG A 62 28.57 -23.01 1.43
N THR A 63 29.06 -24.24 1.40
CA THR A 63 29.71 -24.86 0.23
C THR A 63 28.72 -25.77 -0.51
N ALA A 64 29.07 -26.19 -1.72
CA ALA A 64 28.28 -27.10 -2.54
C ALA A 64 26.82 -26.66 -2.75
N CYS A 65 26.63 -25.41 -3.14
CA CYS A 65 25.30 -24.82 -3.38
C CYS A 65 25.07 -24.50 -4.87
N GLY A 66 23.89 -23.96 -5.20
CA GLY A 66 23.45 -23.78 -6.58
C GLY A 66 22.87 -25.06 -7.19
N HIS A 67 22.39 -24.97 -8.43
CA HIS A 67 21.73 -26.10 -9.09
C HIS A 67 22.67 -27.29 -9.31
N THR A 68 23.95 -27.02 -9.61
CA THR A 68 24.97 -28.05 -9.86
C THR A 68 25.76 -28.44 -8.61
N GLY A 69 25.50 -27.82 -7.44
CA GLY A 69 26.29 -28.04 -6.24
C GLY A 69 27.75 -27.57 -6.35
N ALA A 70 28.10 -26.76 -7.35
CA ALA A 70 29.48 -26.29 -7.57
C ALA A 70 29.75 -24.87 -7.04
N CYS A 71 28.76 -24.19 -6.46
CA CYS A 71 28.93 -22.85 -5.90
C CYS A 71 29.34 -22.87 -4.43
N LYS A 72 30.00 -21.79 -4.01
CA LYS A 72 30.09 -21.33 -2.61
C LYS A 72 29.16 -20.12 -2.41
N LEU A 73 28.40 -20.13 -1.33
CA LEU A 73 27.48 -19.06 -0.93
C LEU A 73 28.15 -18.14 0.07
N PHE A 74 28.22 -16.85 -0.24
CA PHE A 74 28.70 -15.81 0.65
C PHE A 74 27.59 -14.82 1.01
N LYS A 75 27.64 -14.31 2.25
CA LYS A 75 26.71 -13.32 2.81
C LYS A 75 27.49 -12.17 3.46
N PRO A 76 27.01 -10.92 3.39
CA PRO A 76 27.67 -9.79 4.04
C PRO A 76 27.44 -9.80 5.56
N TRP A 77 28.41 -9.30 6.33
CA TRP A 77 28.31 -9.12 7.79
C TRP A 77 28.61 -7.67 8.24
N PRO A 78 27.67 -6.96 8.89
CA PRO A 78 26.39 -7.47 9.38
C PRO A 78 25.41 -7.77 8.23
N PRO A 79 24.46 -8.70 8.44
CA PRO A 79 23.43 -9.02 7.46
C PRO A 79 22.70 -7.75 6.99
N ALA A 80 22.28 -7.69 5.73
CA ALA A 80 21.65 -6.51 5.15
C ALA A 80 20.41 -6.04 5.95
N ASP A 81 19.71 -6.96 6.59
CA ASP A 81 18.54 -6.67 7.43
C ASP A 81 18.92 -5.91 8.71
N HIS A 82 20.11 -6.18 9.28
CA HIS A 82 20.62 -5.45 10.43
C HIS A 82 21.01 -4.01 10.08
N ARG A 83 21.36 -3.71 8.82
CA ARG A 83 21.64 -2.33 8.40
C ARG A 83 20.40 -1.45 8.31
N ARG A 84 19.20 -2.04 8.16
CA ARG A 84 17.93 -1.27 8.08
C ARG A 84 17.29 -1.03 9.44
N CYS A 85 17.68 -1.74 10.49
CA CYS A 85 17.06 -1.62 11.81
C CYS A 85 17.37 -0.30 12.54
N HIS A 86 18.37 0.48 12.13
CA HIS A 86 18.81 1.67 12.87
C HIS A 86 18.39 3.02 12.26
N LEU A 87 17.76 3.06 11.09
CA LEU A 87 17.00 4.24 10.70
C LEU A 87 15.66 4.17 11.43
N GLN A 88 15.65 4.60 12.69
CA GLN A 88 14.40 4.93 13.38
C GLN A 88 13.67 5.93 12.49
N ARG A 89 12.69 5.44 11.73
CA ARG A 89 11.77 6.34 11.02
C ARG A 89 11.17 7.23 12.10
N PRO A 90 11.27 8.56 11.99
CA PRO A 90 10.65 9.44 12.96
C PRO A 90 9.18 9.04 13.07
N LYS A 91 8.74 8.71 14.29
CA LYS A 91 7.35 8.32 14.55
C LYS A 91 6.48 9.45 14.02
N ARG A 92 5.76 9.20 12.92
CA ARG A 92 4.88 10.19 12.34
C ARG A 92 3.75 10.42 13.33
N HIS A 93 3.48 11.67 13.66
CA HIS A 93 2.35 12.00 14.52
C HIS A 93 1.05 11.64 13.78
N VAL A 94 0.43 10.53 14.16
CA VAL A 94 -0.86 10.12 13.63
C VAL A 94 -1.97 10.82 14.37
N SER A 95 -2.78 11.56 13.61
CA SER A 95 -3.96 12.23 14.15
C SER A 95 -4.92 11.22 14.78
N THR A 96 -5.38 11.51 15.98
CA THR A 96 -6.44 10.75 16.67
C THR A 96 -7.85 11.25 16.31
N ARG A 97 -7.96 12.29 15.46
CA ARG A 97 -9.23 12.92 15.04
C ARG A 97 -10.23 11.91 14.46
N TRP A 98 -9.75 10.86 13.80
CA TRP A 98 -10.60 9.80 13.25
C TRP A 98 -11.48 9.12 14.31
N ARG A 99 -11.04 9.06 15.58
CA ARG A 99 -11.83 8.46 16.68
C ARG A 99 -13.14 9.19 16.92
N ARG A 100 -13.15 10.52 16.77
CA ARG A 100 -14.35 11.35 16.88
C ARG A 100 -15.17 11.32 15.58
N LEU A 101 -14.50 11.32 14.43
CA LEU A 101 -15.16 11.36 13.13
C LEU A 101 -15.83 10.03 12.74
N LEU A 102 -15.28 8.89 13.15
CA LEU A 102 -15.84 7.58 12.84
C LEU A 102 -17.28 7.38 13.33
N PRO A 103 -17.63 7.60 14.63
CA PRO A 103 -19.01 7.47 15.09
C PRO A 103 -19.94 8.49 14.41
N GLN A 104 -19.46 9.71 14.13
CA GLN A 104 -20.23 10.71 13.38
C GLN A 104 -20.54 10.23 11.96
N PHE A 105 -19.54 9.71 11.25
CA PHE A 105 -19.74 9.14 9.92
C PHE A 105 -20.72 7.96 9.95
N ILE A 106 -20.64 7.09 10.97
CA ILE A 106 -21.58 5.96 11.10
C ILE A 106 -23.01 6.45 11.30
N ALA A 107 -23.23 7.48 12.11
CA ALA A 107 -24.55 8.07 12.31
C ALA A 107 -25.11 8.65 11.01
N GLU A 108 -24.31 9.46 10.31
CA GLU A 108 -24.69 10.10 9.04
C GLU A 108 -24.93 9.06 7.94
N TRP A 109 -24.13 7.99 7.91
CA TRP A 109 -24.36 6.87 7.01
C TRP A 109 -25.69 6.16 7.31
N ARG A 110 -26.04 5.96 8.59
CA ARG A 110 -27.33 5.34 8.95
C ARG A 110 -28.52 6.20 8.53
N GLU A 111 -28.42 7.52 8.74
CA GLU A 111 -29.43 8.49 8.30
C GLU A 111 -29.57 8.50 6.77
N ALA A 112 -28.46 8.53 6.03
CA ALA A 112 -28.50 8.45 4.57
C ALA A 112 -29.14 7.14 4.06
N MET A 113 -29.01 6.04 4.80
CA MET A 113 -29.55 4.72 4.45
C MET A 113 -30.94 4.45 5.04
N SER A 114 -31.53 5.38 5.79
CA SER A 114 -32.92 5.27 6.24
C SER A 114 -33.92 5.81 5.23
N CYS A 115 -33.44 6.30 4.08
CA CYS A 115 -34.30 6.71 2.97
C CYS A 115 -35.12 5.51 2.48
N THR A 116 -36.44 5.70 2.42
CA THR A 116 -37.35 4.78 1.73
C THR A 116 -37.20 4.94 0.21
N GLU A 117 -37.97 4.17 -0.57
CA GLU A 117 -38.10 4.38 -2.02
C GLU A 117 -38.42 5.86 -2.31
N PHE A 118 -37.68 6.48 -3.24
CA PHE A 118 -37.73 7.93 -3.48
C PHE A 118 -39.12 8.38 -3.94
N GLU A 119 -39.80 7.52 -4.69
CA GLU A 119 -41.15 7.67 -5.21
C GLU A 119 -42.20 7.86 -4.10
N MET A 120 -41.90 7.36 -2.89
CA MET A 120 -42.79 7.41 -1.75
C MET A 120 -42.47 8.56 -0.78
N CYS A 121 -41.39 9.29 -1.01
CA CYS A 121 -40.99 10.41 -0.16
C CYS A 121 -41.72 11.70 -0.54
N SER A 122 -42.13 12.48 0.47
CA SER A 122 -42.53 13.86 0.26
C SER A 122 -41.35 14.72 -0.23
N PRO A 123 -41.60 15.88 -0.86
CA PRO A 123 -40.53 16.77 -1.33
C PRO A 123 -39.54 17.20 -0.23
N ASP A 124 -40.02 17.39 1.00
CA ASP A 124 -39.17 17.73 2.14
C ASP A 124 -38.27 16.56 2.56
N GLU A 125 -38.81 15.35 2.57
CA GLU A 125 -38.04 14.14 2.85
C GLU A 125 -36.99 13.88 1.76
N LEU A 126 -37.33 14.07 0.48
CA LEU A 126 -36.37 13.96 -0.62
C LEU A 126 -35.21 14.94 -0.44
N ARG A 127 -35.50 16.23 -0.17
CA ARG A 127 -34.47 17.24 0.12
C ARG A 127 -33.58 16.82 1.29
N HIS A 128 -34.20 16.33 2.36
CA HIS A 128 -33.50 15.85 3.54
C HIS A 128 -32.55 14.67 3.21
N TYR A 129 -33.05 13.62 2.56
CA TYR A 129 -32.26 12.44 2.26
C TYR A 129 -31.16 12.70 1.24
N PHE A 130 -31.41 13.50 0.21
CA PHE A 130 -30.36 13.91 -0.74
C PHE A 130 -29.22 14.60 0.02
N LYS A 131 -29.55 15.57 0.88
CA LYS A 131 -28.57 16.26 1.72
C LYS A 131 -27.82 15.29 2.64
N ALA A 132 -28.51 14.33 3.26
CA ALA A 132 -27.91 13.31 4.12
C ALA A 132 -26.91 12.43 3.35
N ILE A 133 -27.26 11.96 2.14
CA ILE A 133 -26.39 11.14 1.29
C ILE A 133 -25.11 11.88 0.91
N TYR A 134 -25.22 13.11 0.38
CA TYR A 134 -24.04 13.91 0.01
C TYR A 134 -23.16 14.24 1.23
N LYS A 135 -23.77 14.57 2.37
CA LYS A 135 -23.07 14.87 3.63
C LYS A 135 -22.32 13.64 4.17
N ALA A 136 -22.94 12.48 4.14
CA ALA A 136 -22.33 11.23 4.59
C ALA A 136 -21.16 10.82 3.69
N GLU A 137 -21.31 10.95 2.36
CA GLU A 137 -20.23 10.67 1.40
C GLU A 137 -19.02 11.57 1.68
N TYR A 138 -19.23 12.89 1.73
CA TYR A 138 -18.18 13.87 2.00
C TYR A 138 -17.43 13.61 3.32
N LYS A 139 -18.15 13.27 4.39
CA LYS A 139 -17.54 12.92 5.67
C LYS A 139 -16.74 11.62 5.60
N GLY A 140 -17.23 10.62 4.87
CA GLY A 140 -16.52 9.36 4.66
C GLY A 140 -15.20 9.57 3.89
N GLU A 141 -15.21 10.43 2.87
CA GLU A 141 -14.01 10.77 2.09
C GLU A 141 -12.95 11.50 2.92
N GLN A 142 -13.36 12.39 3.84
CA GLN A 142 -12.42 13.00 4.79
C GLN A 142 -11.89 12.04 5.84
N LEU A 143 -12.71 11.08 6.28
CA LEU A 143 -12.34 10.11 7.30
C LEU A 143 -11.31 9.08 6.79
N LEU A 144 -11.45 8.67 5.53
CA LEU A 144 -10.68 7.57 4.97
C LEU A 144 -9.15 7.77 5.03
N PRO A 145 -8.56 8.93 4.64
CA PRO A 145 -7.13 9.16 4.75
C PRO A 145 -6.61 9.04 6.19
N LEU A 146 -7.36 9.56 7.16
CA LEU A 146 -6.99 9.50 8.58
C LEU A 146 -6.95 8.06 9.10
N LEU A 147 -7.89 7.22 8.64
CA LEU A 147 -7.90 5.79 8.99
C LEU A 147 -6.78 5.01 8.30
N VAL A 148 -6.44 5.35 7.04
CA VAL A 148 -5.32 4.73 6.33
C VAL A 148 -4.01 5.02 7.06
N ASP A 149 -3.79 6.27 7.48
CA ASP A 149 -2.60 6.63 8.26
C ASP A 149 -2.58 5.94 9.63
N ALA A 150 -3.73 5.86 10.31
CA ALA A 150 -3.83 5.11 11.56
C ALA A 150 -3.61 3.59 11.40
N ALA A 151 -3.95 3.03 10.24
CA ALA A 151 -3.74 1.60 9.93
C ALA A 151 -2.28 1.29 9.56
N ARG A 152 -1.52 2.28 9.07
CA ARG A 152 -0.08 2.15 8.83
C ARG A 152 0.71 1.98 10.14
N GLU A 153 0.32 2.69 11.19
CA GLU A 153 0.94 2.56 12.52
C GLU A 153 0.41 1.35 13.31
N ASN A 154 -0.87 1.01 13.16
CA ASN A 154 -1.47 -0.13 13.84
C ASN A 154 -2.40 -0.91 12.92
N ALA A 155 -1.95 -2.11 12.54
CA ALA A 155 -2.65 -3.00 11.63
C ALA A 155 -4.09 -3.35 12.09
N LYS A 156 -4.38 -3.29 13.40
CA LYS A 156 -5.75 -3.52 13.92
C LYS A 156 -6.77 -2.52 13.38
N HIS A 157 -6.34 -1.31 13.00
CA HIS A 157 -7.23 -0.30 12.44
C HIS A 157 -7.63 -0.57 10.98
N ARG A 158 -6.98 -1.52 10.30
CA ARG A 158 -7.31 -1.88 8.90
C ARG A 158 -8.77 -2.31 8.74
N ARG A 159 -9.37 -2.92 9.76
CA ARG A 159 -10.80 -3.28 9.77
C ARG A 159 -11.72 -2.07 9.57
N TYR A 160 -11.36 -0.91 10.13
CA TYR A 160 -12.15 0.32 9.99
C TYR A 160 -12.02 0.91 8.59
N VAL A 161 -10.82 0.84 7.99
CA VAL A 161 -10.61 1.26 6.59
C VAL A 161 -11.53 0.47 5.67
N ILE A 162 -11.52 -0.86 5.78
CA ILE A 162 -12.36 -1.76 4.96
C ILE A 162 -13.85 -1.45 5.16
N ALA A 163 -14.27 -1.29 6.42
CA ALA A 163 -15.67 -0.97 6.73
C ALA A 163 -16.12 0.38 6.15
N VAL A 164 -15.29 1.42 6.25
CA VAL A 164 -15.60 2.75 5.69
C VAL A 164 -15.61 2.72 4.16
N GLN A 165 -14.66 2.02 3.53
CA GLN A 165 -14.65 1.84 2.07
C GLN A 165 -15.92 1.16 1.55
N HIS A 166 -16.37 0.10 2.23
CA HIS A 166 -17.61 -0.58 1.87
C HIS A 166 -18.82 0.36 1.98
N LYS A 167 -18.92 1.12 3.08
CA LYS A 167 -20.00 2.09 3.29
C LYS A 167 -20.00 3.22 2.26
N LEU A 168 -18.82 3.74 1.91
CA LEU A 168 -18.66 4.72 0.83
C LEU A 168 -19.09 4.17 -0.52
N LYS A 169 -18.79 2.90 -0.81
CA LYS A 169 -19.27 2.24 -2.03
C LYS A 169 -20.80 2.24 -2.08
N THR A 170 -21.46 1.89 -0.98
CA THR A 170 -22.93 1.94 -0.88
C THR A 170 -23.47 3.36 -1.05
N LEU A 171 -22.87 4.36 -0.40
CA LEU A 171 -23.28 5.76 -0.56
C LEU A 171 -23.15 6.26 -2.00
N ARG A 172 -22.13 5.82 -2.74
CA ARG A 172 -21.94 6.17 -4.15
C ARG A 172 -23.01 5.58 -5.05
N TYR A 173 -23.46 4.36 -4.77
CA TYR A 173 -24.63 3.80 -5.46
C TYR A 173 -25.88 4.61 -5.14
N GLN A 174 -26.14 4.89 -3.86
CA GLN A 174 -27.29 5.70 -3.49
C GLN A 174 -27.27 7.10 -4.13
N ARG A 175 -26.10 7.74 -4.18
CA ARG A 175 -25.93 9.02 -4.86
C ARG A 175 -26.20 8.91 -6.34
N HIS A 176 -25.72 7.86 -6.99
CA HIS A 176 -26.02 7.62 -8.40
C HIS A 176 -27.53 7.47 -8.63
N ASP A 177 -28.22 6.76 -7.75
CA ASP A 177 -29.68 6.61 -7.81
C ASP A 177 -30.39 7.95 -7.62
N VAL A 178 -29.94 8.78 -6.66
CA VAL A 178 -30.41 10.18 -6.50
C VAL A 178 -30.21 10.99 -7.78
N ASP A 179 -29.02 10.93 -8.36
CA ASP A 179 -28.69 11.71 -9.56
C ASP A 179 -29.55 11.26 -10.76
N CYS A 180 -29.83 9.95 -10.88
CA CYS A 180 -30.73 9.39 -11.87
C CYS A 180 -32.19 9.82 -11.64
N PHE A 181 -32.70 9.69 -10.41
CA PHE A 181 -34.07 10.10 -10.05
C PHE A 181 -34.29 11.60 -10.30
N ARG A 182 -33.32 12.43 -9.91
CA ARG A 182 -33.37 13.88 -10.19
C ARG A 182 -33.45 14.17 -11.69
N LYS A 183 -32.71 13.42 -12.50
CA LYS A 183 -32.68 13.62 -13.96
C LYS A 183 -33.95 13.14 -14.65
N ASN A 184 -34.46 11.97 -14.25
CA ASN A 184 -35.53 11.27 -14.97
C ASN A 184 -36.92 11.66 -14.46
N ASP A 185 -37.09 11.81 -13.15
CA ASP A 185 -38.40 11.94 -12.50
C ASP A 185 -38.71 13.38 -12.08
N LEU A 186 -37.70 14.14 -11.65
CA LEU A 186 -37.87 15.54 -11.22
C LEU A 186 -37.60 16.57 -12.34
N GLY A 187 -37.06 16.14 -13.48
CA GLY A 187 -36.61 17.01 -14.57
C GLY A 187 -35.33 17.80 -14.24
N CYS A 188 -34.70 18.41 -15.26
CA CYS A 188 -33.40 19.07 -15.11
C CYS A 188 -33.35 20.09 -13.95
N PRO A 189 -32.52 19.88 -12.92
CA PRO A 189 -32.52 20.69 -11.70
C PRO A 189 -32.01 22.13 -11.87
N GLU A 190 -31.36 22.46 -12.99
CA GLU A 190 -30.86 23.81 -13.30
C GLU A 190 -31.97 24.86 -13.44
N LEU A 191 -33.22 24.44 -13.65
CA LEU A 191 -34.38 25.34 -13.81
C LEU A 191 -35.21 25.54 -12.55
N ASN A 192 -35.06 24.72 -11.52
CA ASN A 192 -36.08 24.59 -10.46
C ASN A 192 -35.64 25.04 -9.05
N GLY A 193 -34.43 25.59 -8.86
CA GLY A 193 -34.03 26.24 -7.59
C GLY A 193 -33.82 25.33 -6.36
N TRP A 194 -33.90 23.99 -6.51
CA TRP A 194 -33.85 23.00 -5.41
C TRP A 194 -32.49 22.86 -4.70
N LEU A 195 -31.46 23.58 -5.13
CA LEU A 195 -30.12 23.55 -4.53
C LEU A 195 -29.81 24.76 -3.65
N SER A 196 -30.82 25.62 -3.38
CA SER A 196 -30.70 26.79 -2.50
C SER A 196 -30.92 26.41 -1.03
#